data_AF-A0A813RLU5-F1
#
_entry.id   AF-A0A813RLU5-F1
#
_cell.length_a   1.000
_cell.length_b   1.000
_cell.length_c   1.000
_cell.angle_alpha   90.00
_cell.angle_beta   90.00
_cell.angle_gamma   90.00
#
_symmetry.space_group_name_H-M   'P 1'
#
loop_
_entity.id
_entity.type
_entity.pdbx_description
1 polymer ?
#
loop_
_entity_poly.entity_id
_entity_poly.type
_entity_poly.pdbx_seq_one_letter_code
_entity_poly.pdbx_strand_id
1 'polypeptide(L)'
;MVVSNIFLFVLLNLYVVQGDNCQYSTNDGTLDLRLFGYKDRPKYTDMHDTTPRTFLTYSFNGCFPYSTKDACQNAAACVTDDISKTTSLLARQTNRDFSYNQGVSTIIYTDGGDIKLQVFLVCGVDEVVSAQKVNDKLYIIHIESKCACPGKCTYTPDKSPNGLTGGAIFLIVFVSILVTYLLVTVVFLRFVKHEQGVNLIPHRTFWWQLGSHSIYGVRFVFDKLRGRNSYDNL
;
A
#
# COMPACT_ATOMS: atom_id res chain seq x y z
N MET A 1 39.40 -29.26 -25.12
CA MET A 1 38.44 -28.36 -25.79
C MET A 1 37.08 -28.63 -25.13
N VAL A 2 36.90 -28.11 -23.91
CA VAL A 2 36.31 -26.79 -23.61
C VAL A 2 34.78 -26.87 -23.65
N VAL A 3 34.23 -26.99 -22.42
CA VAL A 3 33.06 -26.27 -21.90
C VAL A 3 31.68 -26.70 -22.41
N SER A 4 30.81 -27.09 -21.49
CA SER A 4 29.63 -26.30 -21.07
C SER A 4 28.64 -27.25 -20.38
N ASN A 5 28.68 -27.36 -19.06
CA ASN A 5 27.86 -26.57 -18.12
C ASN A 5 26.40 -27.02 -18.01
N ILE A 6 25.97 -27.13 -16.75
CA ILE A 6 24.60 -27.03 -16.25
C ILE A 6 23.77 -28.31 -16.40
N PHE A 7 23.80 -29.16 -15.37
CA PHE A 7 22.60 -29.49 -14.59
C PHE A 7 23.04 -30.21 -13.30
N LEU A 8 23.82 -29.48 -12.51
CA LEU A 8 23.75 -29.57 -11.05
C LEU A 8 22.34 -29.13 -10.62
N PHE A 9 21.86 -29.62 -9.49
CA PHE A 9 20.60 -29.25 -8.82
C PHE A 9 19.31 -29.94 -9.29
N VAL A 10 19.17 -31.22 -8.96
CA VAL A 10 17.94 -31.67 -8.29
C VAL A 10 18.32 -32.59 -7.12
N LEU A 11 19.17 -32.08 -6.22
CA LEU A 11 19.10 -32.52 -4.84
C LEU A 11 17.75 -32.02 -4.34
N LEU A 12 16.84 -32.95 -4.15
CA LEU A 12 15.57 -32.79 -3.46
C LEU A 12 15.84 -32.23 -2.06
N ASN A 13 16.00 -30.91 -1.97
CA ASN A 13 15.59 -30.19 -0.79
C ASN A 13 14.08 -30.43 -0.72
N LEU A 14 13.68 -31.34 0.16
CA LEU A 14 12.42 -31.25 0.87
C LEU A 14 12.42 -29.91 1.62
N TYR A 15 12.24 -28.81 0.88
CA TYR A 15 11.62 -27.62 1.43
C TYR A 15 10.19 -28.06 1.72
N VAL A 16 9.93 -28.31 2.99
CA VAL A 16 8.58 -28.30 3.51
C VAL A 16 8.03 -26.91 3.20
N VAL A 17 7.22 -26.81 2.15
CA VAL A 17 6.24 -25.74 2.00
C VAL A 17 5.31 -25.89 3.20
N GLN A 18 5.65 -25.23 4.30
CA GLN A 18 4.74 -25.13 5.45
C GLN A 18 3.48 -24.43 4.93
N GLY A 19 2.39 -25.19 4.87
CA GLY A 19 1.26 -24.94 3.97
C GLY A 19 0.67 -23.54 3.99
N ASP A 20 0.05 -23.19 2.86
CA ASP A 20 -0.78 -22.00 2.60
C ASP A 20 -2.04 -21.91 3.52
N ASN A 21 -1.87 -22.04 4.84
CA ASN A 21 -2.95 -22.08 5.84
C ASN A 21 -3.34 -20.70 6.37
N CYS A 22 -3.31 -19.66 5.53
CA CYS A 22 -3.77 -18.32 5.91
C CYS A 22 -5.28 -18.13 5.76
N GLN A 23 -6.01 -19.20 5.41
CA GLN A 23 -7.46 -19.21 5.33
C GLN A 23 -8.02 -19.96 6.53
N TYR A 24 -8.95 -19.34 7.23
CA TYR A 24 -9.61 -19.89 8.40
C TYR A 24 -11.11 -19.96 8.13
N SER A 25 -11.68 -21.14 8.30
CA SER A 25 -13.14 -21.33 8.22
C SER A 25 -13.75 -21.03 9.58
N THR A 26 -14.76 -20.17 9.58
CA THR A 26 -15.56 -19.80 10.76
C THR A 26 -17.02 -20.15 10.51
N ASN A 27 -17.87 -20.07 11.54
CA ASN A 27 -19.32 -20.27 11.37
C ASN A 27 -19.96 -19.22 10.46
N ASP A 28 -19.31 -18.06 10.31
CA ASP A 28 -19.82 -16.91 9.53
C ASP A 28 -19.22 -16.85 8.11
N GLY A 29 -18.32 -17.78 7.78
CA GLY A 29 -17.65 -17.87 6.47
C GLY A 29 -16.14 -18.01 6.58
N THR A 30 -15.44 -17.82 5.46
CA THR A 30 -13.98 -17.94 5.41
C THR A 30 -13.31 -16.58 5.61
N LEU A 31 -12.36 -16.53 6.53
CA LEU A 31 -11.45 -15.39 6.71
C LEU A 31 -10.12 -15.69 6.02
N ASP A 32 -9.61 -14.74 5.24
CA ASP A 32 -8.35 -14.87 4.53
C ASP A 32 -7.33 -13.84 5.01
N LEU A 33 -6.31 -14.30 5.76
CA LEU A 33 -5.25 -13.44 6.28
C LEU A 33 -4.33 -12.87 5.20
N ARG A 34 -4.40 -13.37 3.96
CA ARG A 34 -3.65 -12.79 2.83
C ARG A 34 -4.14 -11.39 2.49
N LEU A 35 -5.37 -11.04 2.84
CA LEU A 35 -5.91 -9.68 2.72
C LEU A 35 -5.21 -8.68 3.67
N PHE A 36 -4.58 -9.19 4.72
CA PHE A 36 -3.89 -8.41 5.75
C PHE A 36 -2.37 -8.47 5.61
N GLY A 37 -1.85 -8.87 4.45
CA GLY A 37 -0.42 -8.87 4.21
C GLY A 37 0.00 -8.75 2.75
N TYR A 38 1.18 -8.20 2.53
CA TYR A 38 1.85 -8.21 1.22
C TYR A 38 2.96 -9.24 1.20
N LYS A 39 3.29 -9.75 0.01
CA LYS A 39 4.51 -10.56 -0.15
C LYS A 39 5.74 -9.68 0.08
N ASP A 40 6.69 -10.19 0.85
CA ASP A 40 8.04 -9.63 1.08
C ASP A 40 8.12 -8.27 1.81
N ARG A 41 6.99 -7.68 2.20
CA ARG A 41 6.95 -6.40 2.94
C ARG A 41 5.75 -6.34 3.89
N PRO A 42 5.83 -5.59 5.00
CA PRO A 42 4.67 -5.37 5.86
C PRO A 42 3.57 -4.59 5.11
N LYS A 43 2.31 -4.98 5.33
CA LYS A 43 1.15 -4.22 4.85
C LYS A 43 0.90 -3.00 5.71
N TYR A 44 1.03 -3.15 7.02
CA TYR A 44 0.82 -2.10 7.99
C TYR A 44 2.17 -1.63 8.51
N THR A 45 2.48 -0.35 8.30
CA THR A 45 3.70 0.31 8.78
C THR A 45 3.33 1.54 9.59
N ASP A 46 4.30 2.08 10.32
CA ASP A 46 4.19 3.38 10.98
C ASP A 46 3.00 3.48 11.96
N MET A 47 2.59 2.35 12.53
CA MET A 47 1.55 2.30 13.55
C MET A 47 2.17 2.74 14.88
N HIS A 48 1.88 3.97 15.31
CA HIS A 48 2.37 4.46 16.60
C HIS A 48 1.63 3.81 17.77
N ASP A 49 2.37 3.50 18.83
CA ASP A 49 1.81 3.01 20.08
C ASP A 49 0.85 4.05 20.67
N THR A 50 -0.35 3.60 21.03
CA THR A 50 -1.37 4.46 21.63
C THR A 50 -1.17 4.68 23.14
N THR A 51 -0.23 3.96 23.76
CA THR A 51 0.08 4.10 25.18
C THR A 51 0.76 5.45 25.44
N PRO A 52 0.34 6.21 26.47
CA PRO A 52 0.99 7.48 26.78
C PRO A 52 2.48 7.28 27.12
N ARG A 53 3.33 8.15 26.56
CA ARG A 53 4.79 8.18 26.80
C ARG A 53 5.57 6.98 26.26
N THR A 54 4.97 6.16 25.40
CA THR A 54 5.71 5.18 24.60
C THR A 54 6.05 5.78 23.25
N PHE A 55 7.29 5.55 22.80
CA PHE A 55 7.80 5.99 21.52
C PHE A 55 8.08 4.75 20.67
N LEU A 56 7.06 3.90 20.52
CA LEU A 56 7.16 2.65 19.78
C LEU A 56 6.33 2.77 18.50
N THR A 57 6.90 2.25 17.42
CA THR A 57 6.26 2.17 16.12
C THR A 57 6.25 0.72 15.65
N TYR A 58 5.09 0.25 15.19
CA TYR A 58 4.89 -1.14 14.80
C TYR A 58 4.80 -1.31 13.29
N SER A 59 5.30 -2.44 12.81
CA SER A 59 5.08 -2.94 11.46
C SER A 59 4.51 -4.34 11.54
N PHE A 60 3.49 -4.65 10.74
CA PHE A 60 2.79 -5.93 10.77
C PHE A 60 2.44 -6.42 9.37
N ASN A 61 2.49 -7.74 9.22
CA ASN A 61 2.07 -8.48 8.05
C ASN A 61 1.32 -9.74 8.48
N GLY A 62 0.09 -9.93 7.99
CA GLY A 62 -0.78 -11.01 8.47
C GLY A 62 -0.31 -12.41 8.05
N CYS A 63 -0.32 -12.69 6.75
CA CYS A 63 -0.08 -14.04 6.24
C CYS A 63 1.36 -14.31 5.82
N PHE A 64 1.99 -13.34 5.17
CA PHE A 64 3.28 -13.54 4.52
C PHE A 64 4.42 -13.13 5.45
N PRO A 65 5.51 -13.92 5.56
CA PRO A 65 6.68 -13.48 6.28
C PRO A 65 7.35 -12.33 5.50
N TYR A 66 7.95 -11.40 6.22
CA TYR A 66 8.85 -10.41 5.65
C TYR A 66 10.16 -10.38 6.44
N SER A 67 11.22 -9.93 5.77
CA SER A 67 12.50 -9.71 6.42
C SER A 67 12.99 -8.28 6.17
N THR A 68 13.57 -7.66 7.19
CA THR A 68 14.35 -6.43 7.06
C THR A 68 15.83 -6.76 7.12
N LYS A 69 16.68 -5.84 6.66
CA LYS A 69 18.13 -6.06 6.60
C LYS A 69 18.73 -6.32 7.99
N ASP A 70 18.18 -5.71 9.04
CA ASP A 70 18.91 -5.50 10.29
C ASP A 70 18.34 -6.20 11.52
N ALA A 71 17.05 -6.60 11.55
CA ALA A 71 16.46 -7.17 12.77
C ALA A 71 15.33 -8.18 12.54
N CYS A 72 14.41 -7.87 11.63
CA CYS A 72 13.21 -8.67 11.41
C CYS A 72 13.53 -9.80 10.45
N GLN A 73 13.65 -11.04 10.91
CA GLN A 73 13.82 -12.19 10.03
C GLN A 73 12.59 -13.08 10.10
N ASN A 74 11.96 -13.33 8.93
CA ASN A 74 10.71 -14.10 8.82
C ASN A 74 9.60 -13.58 9.76
N ALA A 75 9.52 -12.26 9.90
CA ALA A 75 8.65 -11.58 10.83
C ALA A 75 7.19 -11.61 10.36
N ALA A 76 6.29 -11.78 11.31
CA ALA A 76 4.90 -11.32 11.22
C ALA A 76 4.78 -9.88 11.69
N ALA A 77 5.56 -9.49 12.71
CA ALA A 77 5.61 -8.13 13.20
C ALA A 77 6.98 -7.74 13.73
N CYS A 78 7.22 -6.43 13.70
CA CYS A 78 8.36 -5.79 14.34
C CYS A 78 7.95 -4.53 15.05
N VAL A 79 8.78 -4.14 16.02
CA VAL A 79 8.65 -2.91 16.77
C VAL A 79 9.94 -2.11 16.64
N THR A 80 9.82 -0.81 16.46
CA THR A 80 10.92 0.14 16.44
C THR A 80 10.74 1.11 17.59
N ASP A 81 11.78 1.29 18.38
CA ASP A 81 11.85 2.37 19.35
C ASP A 81 12.28 3.65 18.63
N ASP A 82 11.41 4.67 18.65
CA ASP A 82 11.60 5.92 17.94
C ASP A 82 12.64 6.84 18.59
N ILE A 83 13.00 6.61 19.86
CA ILE A 83 14.08 7.33 20.53
C ILE A 83 15.42 6.74 20.13
N SER A 84 15.61 5.44 20.35
CA SER A 84 16.88 4.77 20.08
C SER A 84 17.09 4.43 18.60
N LYS A 85 16.02 4.47 17.80
CA LYS A 85 15.96 3.99 16.41
C LYS A 85 16.31 2.52 16.25
N THR A 86 16.12 1.72 17.31
CA THR A 86 16.37 0.28 17.28
C THR A 86 15.11 -0.48 16.92
N THR A 87 15.18 -1.29 15.86
CA THR A 87 14.11 -2.23 15.48
C THR A 87 14.38 -3.60 16.08
N SER A 88 13.34 -4.25 16.60
CA SER A 88 13.39 -5.60 17.16
C SER A 88 12.27 -6.47 16.58
N LEU A 89 12.55 -7.77 16.43
CA LEU A 89 11.56 -8.77 16.05
C LEU A 89 10.53 -8.91 17.18
N LEU A 90 9.24 -8.82 16.82
CA LEU A 90 8.16 -8.97 17.79
C LEU A 90 7.50 -10.36 17.70
N ALA A 91 7.26 -10.84 16.49
CA ALA A 91 6.66 -12.15 16.27
C ALA A 91 7.02 -12.72 14.89
N ARG A 92 7.03 -14.04 14.76
CA ARG A 92 7.24 -14.76 13.48
C ARG A 92 5.93 -15.35 12.94
N GLN A 93 5.94 -15.66 11.65
CA GLN A 93 4.80 -16.33 10.99
C GLN A 93 4.66 -17.82 11.34
N THR A 94 5.68 -18.42 11.95
CA THR A 94 5.78 -19.88 12.14
C THR A 94 4.80 -20.43 13.18
N ASN A 95 4.51 -19.67 14.25
CA ASN A 95 3.65 -20.09 15.33
C ASN A 95 2.46 -19.15 15.46
N ARG A 96 1.27 -19.64 15.10
CA ARG A 96 0.03 -18.87 15.09
C ARG A 96 -1.12 -19.70 15.63
N ASP A 97 -1.84 -19.15 16.60
CA ASP A 97 -3.11 -19.68 17.06
C ASP A 97 -4.24 -18.78 16.57
N PHE A 98 -5.34 -19.39 16.12
CA PHE A 98 -6.51 -18.68 15.63
C PHE A 98 -7.72 -18.99 16.52
N SER A 99 -8.49 -17.96 16.83
CA SER A 99 -9.78 -18.06 17.50
C SER A 99 -10.77 -17.11 16.85
N TYR A 100 -12.04 -17.48 16.85
CA TYR A 100 -13.13 -16.67 16.33
C TYR A 100 -14.27 -16.63 17.33
N ASN A 101 -14.72 -15.42 17.68
CA ASN A 101 -15.83 -15.22 18.59
C ASN A 101 -16.68 -14.02 18.12
N GLN A 102 -17.94 -14.28 17.73
CA GLN A 102 -18.98 -13.28 17.47
C GLN A 102 -18.49 -12.04 16.67
N GLY A 103 -17.95 -12.25 15.47
CA GLY A 103 -17.51 -11.15 14.60
C GLY A 103 -16.10 -10.62 14.86
N VAL A 104 -15.39 -11.15 15.86
CA VAL A 104 -13.99 -10.82 16.15
C VAL A 104 -13.12 -12.05 15.92
N SER A 105 -12.14 -11.92 15.04
CA SER A 105 -11.12 -12.94 14.83
C SER A 105 -9.86 -12.56 15.58
N THR A 106 -9.36 -13.44 16.43
CA THR A 106 -8.13 -13.23 17.20
C THR A 106 -7.05 -14.17 16.68
N ILE A 107 -5.92 -13.60 16.29
CA ILE A 107 -4.72 -14.36 15.91
C ILE A 107 -3.63 -14.05 16.91
N ILE A 108 -3.05 -15.10 17.49
CA ILE A 108 -1.96 -14.97 18.44
C ILE A 108 -0.68 -15.45 17.77
N TYR A 109 0.27 -14.55 17.59
CA TYR A 109 1.60 -14.87 17.06
C TYR A 109 2.59 -14.99 18.21
N THR A 110 3.48 -15.97 18.12
CA THR A 110 4.58 -16.17 19.09
C THR A 110 5.90 -16.42 18.36
N ASP A 111 7.02 -16.06 18.98
CA ASP A 111 8.37 -16.39 18.48
C ASP A 111 9.01 -17.56 19.27
N GLY A 112 8.21 -18.37 19.95
CA GLY A 112 8.70 -19.44 20.84
C GLY A 112 9.27 -18.97 22.18
N GLY A 113 9.32 -17.65 22.41
CA GLY A 113 9.59 -17.04 23.71
C GLY A 113 8.31 -16.64 24.46
N ASP A 114 8.48 -15.85 25.53
CA ASP A 114 7.39 -15.37 26.39
C ASP A 114 6.54 -14.24 25.77
N ILE A 115 7.06 -13.60 24.72
CA ILE A 115 6.41 -12.46 24.06
C ILE A 115 5.29 -12.96 23.15
N LYS A 116 4.11 -12.37 23.30
CA LYS A 116 2.92 -12.65 22.50
C LYS A 116 2.44 -11.38 21.80
N LEU A 117 2.13 -11.54 20.52
CA LEU A 117 1.40 -10.55 19.73
C LEU A 117 -0.03 -11.05 19.51
N GLN A 118 -1.01 -10.31 19.97
CA GLN A 118 -2.42 -10.56 19.68
C GLN A 118 -2.92 -9.59 18.62
N VAL A 119 -3.48 -10.12 17.55
CA VAL A 119 -4.08 -9.35 16.46
C VAL A 119 -5.58 -9.58 16.51
N PHE A 120 -6.33 -8.52 16.76
CA PHE A 120 -7.78 -8.52 16.70
C PHE A 120 -8.23 -7.96 15.36
N LEU A 121 -8.84 -8.83 14.56
CA LEU A 121 -9.53 -8.45 13.33
C LEU A 121 -11.01 -8.27 13.66
N VAL A 122 -11.48 -7.03 13.60
CA VAL A 122 -12.86 -6.64 13.93
C VAL A 122 -13.59 -6.29 12.65
N CYS A 123 -14.77 -6.89 12.46
CA CYS A 123 -15.64 -6.56 11.34
C CYS A 123 -16.15 -5.12 11.47
N GLY A 124 -15.80 -4.27 10.51
CA GLY A 124 -16.19 -2.86 10.47
C GLY A 124 -16.39 -2.35 9.05
N VAL A 125 -16.74 -1.05 8.93
CA VAL A 125 -16.96 -0.43 7.61
C VAL A 125 -15.69 0.23 7.09
N ASP A 126 -14.99 0.93 7.98
CA ASP A 126 -13.76 1.64 7.69
C ASP A 126 -12.53 0.80 8.04
N GLU A 127 -11.38 1.12 7.43
CA GLU A 127 -10.11 0.52 7.81
C GLU A 127 -9.46 1.38 8.91
N VAL A 128 -9.51 0.90 10.15
CA VAL A 128 -8.91 1.55 11.32
C VAL A 128 -7.88 0.61 11.92
N VAL A 129 -6.69 1.13 12.20
CA VAL A 129 -5.58 0.33 12.73
C VAL A 129 -4.99 1.02 13.94
N SER A 130 -4.79 0.26 15.02
CA SER A 130 -4.09 0.72 16.21
C SER A 130 -3.21 -0.37 16.79
N ALA A 131 -2.15 0.06 17.48
CA ALA A 131 -1.23 -0.84 18.15
C ALA A 131 -0.93 -0.32 19.56
N GLN A 132 -0.69 -1.24 20.49
CA GLN A 132 -0.33 -0.90 21.85
C GLN A 132 0.51 -1.97 22.52
N LYS A 133 1.46 -1.55 23.35
CA LYS A 133 2.13 -2.41 24.33
C LYS A 133 1.31 -2.45 25.62
N VAL A 134 0.70 -3.60 25.92
CA VAL A 134 -0.07 -3.76 27.16
C VAL A 134 0.86 -3.98 28.35
N ASN A 135 1.91 -4.79 28.16
CA ASN A 135 2.98 -5.01 29.12
C ASN A 135 4.24 -5.52 28.39
N ASP A 136 5.29 -5.88 29.11
CA ASP A 136 6.57 -6.31 28.51
C ASP A 136 6.50 -7.62 27.71
N LYS A 137 5.41 -8.39 27.84
CA LYS A 137 5.22 -9.68 27.18
C LYS A 137 4.00 -9.72 26.26
N LEU A 138 3.16 -8.69 26.24
CA LEU A 138 1.91 -8.67 25.48
C LEU A 138 1.78 -7.38 24.66
N TYR A 139 1.67 -7.59 23.36
CA TYR A 139 1.45 -6.56 22.37
C TYR A 139 0.16 -6.83 21.66
N ILE A 140 -0.60 -5.76 21.39
CA ILE A 140 -1.90 -5.87 20.75
C ILE A 140 -1.94 -4.99 19.51
N ILE A 141 -2.44 -5.54 18.42
CA ILE A 141 -2.80 -4.82 17.20
C ILE A 141 -4.30 -5.01 16.99
N HIS A 142 -5.03 -3.91 16.82
CA HIS A 142 -6.42 -3.91 16.43
C HIS A 142 -6.52 -3.44 14.97
N ILE A 143 -7.16 -4.24 14.13
CA ILE A 143 -7.47 -3.90 12.75
C ILE A 143 -8.98 -4.05 12.59
N GLU A 144 -9.65 -2.93 12.43
CA GLU A 144 -11.04 -2.89 11.98
C GLU A 144 -11.04 -2.80 10.46
N SER A 145 -11.83 -3.65 9.80
CA SER A 145 -11.97 -3.63 8.35
C SER A 145 -13.19 -4.40 7.89
N LYS A 146 -13.76 -4.02 6.73
CA LYS A 146 -14.77 -4.82 6.04
C LYS A 146 -14.28 -6.22 5.70
N CYS A 147 -12.98 -6.37 5.47
CA CYS A 147 -12.37 -7.66 5.13
C CYS A 147 -12.04 -8.53 6.35
N ALA A 148 -12.23 -8.02 7.57
CA ALA A 148 -12.17 -8.83 8.78
C ALA A 148 -13.48 -9.63 8.97
N CYS A 149 -14.56 -9.24 8.29
CA CYS A 149 -15.80 -9.98 8.25
C CYS A 149 -15.64 -11.24 7.38
N PRO A 150 -15.84 -12.45 7.93
CA PRO A 150 -15.73 -13.68 7.16
C PRO A 150 -16.63 -13.68 5.90
N GLY A 151 -16.09 -14.15 4.77
CA GLY A 151 -16.81 -14.25 3.50
C GLY A 151 -17.12 -12.93 2.78
N LYS A 152 -16.72 -11.76 3.29
CA LYS A 152 -17.00 -10.45 2.64
C LYS A 152 -15.96 -10.03 1.63
N CYS A 153 -14.73 -10.51 1.74
CA CYS A 153 -13.63 -10.19 0.84
C CYS A 153 -13.00 -11.48 0.32
N THR A 154 -12.58 -11.43 -0.94
CA THR A 154 -11.85 -12.52 -1.58
C THR A 154 -10.44 -12.05 -1.86
N TYR A 155 -9.44 -12.82 -1.42
CA TYR A 155 -8.07 -12.54 -1.81
C TYR A 155 -7.91 -12.81 -3.31
N THR A 156 -7.73 -11.73 -4.06
CA THR A 156 -7.16 -11.80 -5.40
C THR A 156 -5.69 -11.49 -5.26
N PRO A 157 -4.76 -12.44 -5.56
CA PRO A 157 -3.34 -12.13 -5.52
C PRO A 157 -3.10 -10.94 -6.44
N ASP A 158 -2.67 -9.82 -5.84
CA ASP A 158 -2.43 -8.59 -6.56
C ASP A 158 -1.49 -8.89 -7.73
N LYS A 159 -1.96 -8.57 -8.94
CA LYS A 159 -1.05 -8.11 -9.99
C LYS A 159 -0.34 -6.92 -9.37
N SER A 160 0.92 -7.16 -8.99
CA SER A 160 1.91 -6.24 -8.46
C SER A 160 1.48 -4.75 -8.45
N PRO A 161 1.61 -4.02 -7.33
CA PRO A 161 1.30 -2.57 -7.23
C PRO A 161 2.16 -1.67 -8.14
N ASN A 162 2.95 -2.27 -9.03
CA ASN A 162 3.69 -1.61 -10.11
C ASN A 162 2.81 -1.32 -11.34
N GLY A 163 1.49 -1.55 -11.28
CA GLY A 163 0.56 -1.10 -12.30
C GLY A 163 0.28 0.39 -12.20
N LEU A 164 0.64 1.15 -13.23
CA LEU A 164 0.18 2.54 -13.40
C LEU A 164 -1.35 2.58 -13.22
N THR A 165 -1.84 3.50 -12.38
CA THR A 165 -3.28 3.69 -12.22
C THR A 165 -3.90 3.98 -13.58
N GLY A 166 -5.17 3.57 -13.80
CA GLY A 166 -5.85 3.85 -15.08
C GLY A 166 -5.83 5.35 -15.45
N GLY A 167 -5.86 6.23 -14.44
CA GLY A 167 -5.70 7.68 -14.63
C GLY A 167 -4.32 8.07 -15.16
N ALA A 168 -3.24 7.46 -14.66
CA ALA A 168 -1.89 7.71 -15.16
C ALA A 168 -1.72 7.25 -16.62
N ILE A 169 -2.27 6.08 -16.97
CA ILE A 169 -2.25 5.57 -18.35
C ILE A 169 -3.00 6.53 -19.29
N PHE A 170 -4.20 6.96 -18.91
CA PHE A 170 -4.98 7.92 -19.69
C PHE A 170 -4.24 9.24 -19.89
N LEU A 171 -3.61 9.77 -18.84
CA LEU A 171 -2.84 11.02 -18.92
C LEU A 171 -1.65 10.90 -19.86
N ILE A 172 -0.89 9.79 -19.81
CA ILE A 172 0.25 9.54 -20.70
C ILE A 172 -0.21 9.50 -22.17
N VAL A 173 -1.32 8.81 -22.46
CA VAL A 173 -1.88 8.75 -23.83
C VAL A 173 -2.34 10.14 -24.28
N PHE A 174 -3.04 10.88 -23.43
CA PHE A 174 -3.52 12.22 -23.77
C PHE A 174 -2.36 13.20 -24.05
N VAL A 175 -1.34 13.22 -23.19
CA VAL A 175 -0.17 14.10 -23.35
C VAL A 175 0.63 13.75 -24.59
N SER A 176 0.80 12.46 -24.89
CA SER A 176 1.53 12.03 -26.09
C SER A 176 0.83 12.50 -27.38
N ILE A 177 -0.48 12.31 -27.50
CA ILE A 177 -1.28 12.81 -28.63
C ILE A 177 -1.19 14.33 -28.75
N LEU A 178 -1.28 15.06 -27.62
CA LEU A 178 -1.23 16.52 -27.58
C LEU A 178 0.12 17.07 -28.06
N VAL A 179 1.23 16.45 -27.67
CA VAL A 179 2.57 16.81 -28.14
C VAL A 179 2.70 16.54 -29.64
N THR A 180 2.28 15.37 -30.13
CA THR A 180 2.32 15.06 -31.56
C THR A 180 1.48 16.05 -32.37
N TYR A 181 0.28 16.39 -31.90
CA TYR A 181 -0.58 17.40 -32.53
C TYR A 181 0.12 18.77 -32.64
N LEU A 182 0.75 19.24 -31.56
CA LEU A 182 1.46 20.53 -31.57
C LEU A 182 2.65 20.51 -32.52
N LEU A 183 3.46 19.45 -32.51
CA LEU A 183 4.63 19.34 -33.39
C LEU A 183 4.24 19.31 -34.88
N VAL A 184 3.30 18.44 -35.26
CA VAL A 184 2.83 18.33 -36.65
C VAL A 184 2.25 19.66 -37.12
N THR A 185 1.45 20.32 -36.29
CA THR A 185 0.81 21.56 -36.69
C THR A 185 1.79 22.73 -36.77
N VAL A 186 2.76 22.83 -35.86
CA VAL A 186 3.84 23.83 -35.93
C VAL A 186 4.67 23.65 -37.21
N VAL A 187 5.04 22.40 -37.54
CA VAL A 187 5.76 22.09 -38.79
C VAL A 187 4.93 22.49 -40.01
N PHE A 188 3.66 22.11 -40.05
CA PHE A 188 2.76 22.46 -41.15
C PHE A 188 2.59 23.98 -41.32
N LEU A 189 2.34 24.72 -40.23
CA LEU A 189 2.17 26.17 -40.26
C LEU A 189 3.47 26.89 -40.69
N ARG A 190 4.62 26.38 -40.28
CA ARG A 190 5.93 26.95 -40.63
C ARG A 190 6.33 26.71 -42.08
N PHE A 191 6.19 25.48 -42.56
CA PHE A 191 6.75 25.08 -43.86
C PHE A 191 5.76 25.20 -45.01
N VAL A 192 4.46 25.03 -44.75
CA VAL A 192 3.43 25.12 -45.81
C VAL A 192 2.82 26.52 -45.86
N LYS A 193 2.50 27.09 -44.68
CA LYS A 193 1.84 28.40 -44.61
C LYS A 193 2.79 29.58 -44.39
N HIS A 194 4.08 29.31 -44.14
CA HIS A 194 5.11 30.33 -43.88
C HIS A 194 4.74 31.33 -42.77
N GLU A 195 3.93 30.90 -41.81
CA GLU A 195 3.55 31.72 -40.65
C GLU A 195 4.77 31.90 -39.72
N GLN A 196 4.91 33.08 -39.13
CA GLN A 196 6.02 33.42 -38.23
C GLN A 196 5.53 33.91 -36.86
N GLY A 197 6.39 33.76 -35.86
CA GLY A 197 6.13 34.22 -34.50
C GLY A 197 4.99 33.49 -33.80
N VAL A 198 4.14 34.25 -33.10
CA VAL A 198 3.04 33.73 -32.26
C VAL A 198 1.92 33.05 -33.05
N ASN A 199 1.91 33.18 -34.38
CA ASN A 199 0.94 32.54 -35.26
C ASN A 199 1.24 31.06 -35.53
N LEU A 200 2.42 30.56 -35.11
CA LEU A 200 2.72 29.12 -35.19
C LEU A 200 1.93 28.27 -34.19
N ILE A 201 1.29 28.88 -33.19
CA ILE A 201 0.49 28.15 -32.19
C ILE A 201 -0.90 27.88 -32.78
N PRO A 202 -1.28 26.62 -33.01
CA PRO A 202 -2.59 26.29 -33.56
C PRO A 202 -3.69 26.61 -32.56
N HIS A 203 -4.81 27.18 -33.03
CA HIS A 203 -5.96 27.52 -32.19
C HIS A 203 -5.56 28.28 -30.91
N ARG A 204 -4.73 29.32 -31.07
CA ARG A 204 -4.19 30.12 -29.96
C ARG A 204 -5.26 30.58 -28.95
N THR A 205 -6.44 30.97 -29.43
CA THR A 205 -7.57 31.39 -28.58
C THR A 205 -8.03 30.28 -27.65
N PHE A 206 -8.13 29.04 -28.16
CA PHE A 206 -8.47 27.87 -27.35
C PHE A 206 -7.44 27.62 -26.25
N TRP A 207 -6.14 27.61 -26.56
CA TRP A 207 -5.11 27.36 -25.55
C TRP A 207 -5.03 28.45 -24.48
N TRP A 208 -5.25 29.70 -24.86
CA TRP A 208 -5.33 30.80 -23.91
C TRP A 208 -6.54 30.67 -22.97
N GLN A 209 -7.70 30.33 -23.52
CA GLN A 209 -8.92 30.09 -22.74
C GLN A 209 -8.76 28.88 -21.82
N LEU A 210 -8.17 27.79 -22.31
CA LEU A 210 -7.96 26.58 -21.53
C LEU A 210 -7.01 26.84 -20.34
N GLY A 211 -5.94 27.61 -20.56
CA GLY A 211 -5.03 28.04 -19.50
C GLY A 211 -5.71 28.95 -18.47
N SER A 212 -6.44 29.96 -18.92
CA SER A 212 -7.11 30.89 -18.01
C SER A 212 -8.19 30.19 -17.18
N HIS A 213 -9.07 29.38 -17.79
CA HIS A 213 -10.11 28.63 -17.09
C HIS A 213 -9.54 27.68 -16.03
N SER A 214 -8.42 27.01 -16.32
CA SER A 214 -7.76 26.13 -15.36
C SER A 214 -7.24 26.89 -14.14
N ILE A 215 -6.63 28.07 -14.34
CA ILE A 215 -6.14 28.93 -13.27
C ILE A 215 -7.31 29.43 -12.40
N TYR A 216 -8.42 29.84 -13.02
CA TYR A 216 -9.63 30.25 -12.29
C TYR A 216 -10.20 29.11 -11.45
N GLY A 217 -10.25 27.88 -11.99
CA GLY A 217 -10.72 26.71 -11.25
C GLY A 217 -9.84 26.39 -10.03
N VAL A 218 -8.52 26.40 -10.20
CA VAL A 218 -7.57 26.16 -9.10
C VAL A 218 -7.71 27.23 -8.02
N ARG A 219 -7.76 28.51 -8.42
CA ARG A 219 -7.93 29.64 -7.49
C ARG A 219 -9.26 29.53 -6.72
N PHE A 220 -10.36 29.17 -7.38
CA PHE A 220 -11.65 28.94 -6.73
C PHE A 220 -11.56 27.87 -5.64
N VAL A 221 -10.91 26.72 -5.93
CA VAL A 221 -10.72 25.64 -4.96
C VAL A 221 -9.87 26.13 -3.77
N PHE A 222 -8.76 26.81 -4.03
CA PHE A 222 -7.88 27.33 -2.96
C PHE A 222 -8.53 28.43 -2.11
N ASP A 223 -9.26 29.36 -2.72
CA ASP A 223 -9.96 30.43 -2.00
C ASP A 223 -11.08 29.86 -1.11
N LYS A 224 -11.78 28.82 -1.59
CA LYS A 224 -12.80 28.11 -0.81
C LYS A 224 -12.19 27.30 0.34
N LEU A 225 -11.06 26.62 0.14
CA LEU A 225 -10.32 25.92 1.20
C LEU A 225 -9.74 26.88 2.26
N ARG A 226 -9.46 28.14 1.88
CA ARG A 226 -8.96 29.19 2.78
C ARG A 226 -10.07 30.03 3.43
N GLY A 227 -11.33 29.72 3.17
CA GLY A 227 -12.48 30.44 3.74
C GLY A 227 -12.61 31.90 3.27
N ARG A 228 -12.05 32.26 2.11
CA ARG A 228 -12.24 33.58 1.50
C ARG A 228 -13.44 33.55 0.54
N ASN A 229 -14.21 34.63 0.50
CA ASN A 229 -15.31 34.75 -0.44
C ASN A 229 -14.76 34.80 -1.89
N SER A 230 -15.11 33.82 -2.71
CA SER A 230 -14.67 33.73 -4.12
C SER A 230 -15.20 34.84 -5.02
N TYR A 231 -16.12 35.69 -4.55
CA TYR A 231 -16.77 36.72 -5.37
C TYR A 231 -16.10 38.10 -5.29
N ASP A 232 -15.13 38.30 -4.38
CA ASP A 232 -14.54 39.62 -4.15
C ASP A 232 -13.40 39.98 -5.13
N ASN A 233 -13.03 39.06 -6.05
CA ASN A 233 -11.91 39.24 -7.00
C ASN A 233 -12.22 38.77 -8.43
N LEU A 234 -13.49 38.75 -8.84
CA LEU A 234 -13.91 38.52 -10.23
C LEU A 234 -14.00 39.84 -11.00
#